data_AF-A0A5C7PYH9-F1
#
_entry.id   AF-A0A5C7PYH9-F1
#
_cell.length_a   1.000
_cell.length_b   1.000
_cell.length_c   1.000
_cell.angle_alpha   90.00
_cell.angle_beta   90.00
_cell.angle_gamma   90.00
#
_symmetry.space_group_name_H-M   'P 1'
#
loop_
_entity.id
_entity.type
_entity.pdbx_description
1 polymer ?
#
loop_
_entity_poly.entity_id
_entity_poly.type
_entity_poly.pdbx_seq_one_letter_code
_entity_poly.pdbx_strand_id
1 'polypeptide(L)' 'DDVDLLWPAVAVAQMFAFHASRALGLSPDNPNKQGTVNRVVQGVRLHTAS' A
#
# COMPACT_ATOMS: atom_id res chain seq x y z
N ASP A 1 -21.08 2.04 16.29
CA ASP A 1 -20.17 0.99 16.78
C ASP A 1 -18.72 1.43 16.52
N ASP A 2 -17.73 0.81 17.16
CA ASP A 2 -16.30 1.17 16.96
C ASP A 2 -15.84 1.13 15.49
N VAL A 3 -16.55 0.38 14.63
CA VAL A 3 -16.32 0.32 13.18
C VAL A 3 -16.40 1.69 12.50
N ASP A 4 -17.23 2.61 13.00
CA ASP A 4 -17.42 3.92 12.40
C ASP A 4 -16.16 4.80 12.55
N LEU A 5 -15.32 4.52 13.54
CA LEU A 5 -14.03 5.19 13.75
C LEU A 5 -12.98 4.78 12.71
N LEU A 6 -13.19 3.68 11.98
CA LEU A 6 -12.25 3.20 10.97
C LEU A 6 -12.09 4.19 9.82
N TRP A 7 -13.17 4.83 9.38
CA TRP A 7 -13.16 5.75 8.25
C TRP A 7 -12.24 6.97 8.45
N PRO A 8 -12.37 7.75 9.55
CA PRO A 8 -11.43 8.84 9.80
C PRO A 8 -10.02 8.32 10.07
N ALA A 9 -9.86 7.19 10.78
CA ALA A 9 -8.54 6.63 11.09
C ALA A 9 -7.77 6.22 9.81
N VAL A 10 -8.42 5.54 8.87
CA VAL A 10 -7.79 5.13 7.61
C VAL A 10 -7.48 6.33 6.73
N ALA A 11 -8.35 7.35 6.69
CA ALA A 11 -8.09 8.57 5.94
C ALA A 11 -6.86 9.32 6.47
N VAL A 12 -6.72 9.46 7.79
CA VAL A 12 -5.54 10.08 8.41
C VAL A 12 -4.28 9.27 8.11
N ALA A 13 -4.34 7.94 8.24
CA ALA A 13 -3.20 7.06 7.93
C ALA A 13 -2.77 7.15 6.45
N GLN A 14 -3.74 7.20 5.52
CA GLN A 14 -3.49 7.36 4.08
C GLN A 14 -2.81 8.71 3.77
N MET A 15 -3.31 9.81 4.32
CA MET A 15 -2.71 11.14 4.14
C MET A 15 -1.29 11.20 4.70
N PHE A 16 -1.08 10.66 5.90
CA PHE A 16 0.26 10.57 6.50
C PHE A 16 1.24 9.83 5.59
N ALA A 17 0.88 8.64 5.11
CA ALA A 17 1.73 7.84 4.23
C ALA A 17 2.06 8.56 2.92
N PHE A 18 1.08 9.24 2.31
CA PHE A 18 1.28 10.04 1.10
C PHE A 18 2.28 11.18 1.32
N HIS A 19 2.09 11.97 2.38
CA HIS A 19 2.99 13.08 2.69
C HIS A 19 4.39 12.62 3.08
N ALA A 20 4.51 11.52 3.84
CA ALA A 20 5.80 10.91 4.18
C ALA A 20 6.54 10.43 2.93
N SER A 21 5.85 9.75 2.00
CA SER A 21 6.42 9.32 0.71
C SER A 21 7.01 10.50 -0.07
N ARG A 22 6.26 11.60 -0.17
CA ARG A 22 6.72 12.83 -0.84
C ARG A 22 7.89 13.49 -0.12
N ALA A 23 7.86 13.55 1.21
CA ALA A 23 8.94 14.13 2.02
C ALA A 23 10.26 13.34 1.87
N LEU A 24 10.18 12.03 1.64
CA LEU A 24 11.32 11.15 1.36
C LEU A 24 11.75 11.16 -0.12
N GLY A 25 11.11 11.96 -0.99
CA GLY A 25 11.42 12.01 -2.42
C GLY A 25 11.04 10.74 -3.19
N LEU A 26 10.14 9.91 -2.63
CA LEU A 26 9.59 8.75 -3.31
C LEU A 26 8.46 9.17 -4.27
N SER A 27 8.09 8.27 -5.19
CA SER A 27 6.92 8.44 -6.05
C SER A 27 5.73 7.68 -5.45
N PRO A 28 4.70 8.34 -4.90
CA PRO A 28 3.59 7.65 -4.23
C PRO A 28 2.84 6.65 -5.14
N ASP A 29 2.75 6.94 -6.43
CA ASP A 29 2.05 6.08 -7.40
C ASP A 29 2.87 4.84 -7.78
N ASN A 30 4.19 4.93 -7.72
CA ASN A 30 5.10 3.81 -7.95
C ASN A 30 6.31 3.87 -6.97
N PRO A 31 6.10 3.50 -5.69
CA PRO A 31 7.06 3.77 -4.62
C PRO A 31 8.26 2.81 -4.61
N ASN A 32 8.18 1.68 -5.31
CA ASN A 32 9.23 0.67 -5.37
C ASN A 32 9.92 0.69 -6.74
N LYS A 33 10.99 1.49 -6.88
CA LYS A 33 11.81 1.55 -8.09
C LYS A 33 12.60 0.26 -8.36
N GLN A 34 12.83 -0.54 -7.33
CA GLN A 34 13.57 -1.80 -7.44
C GLN A 34 12.74 -2.89 -8.16
N GLY A 35 11.41 -2.72 -8.25
CA GLY A 35 10.50 -3.68 -8.88
C GLY A 35 10.26 -4.95 -8.04
N THR A 36 10.73 -4.98 -6.79
CA THR A 36 10.56 -6.14 -5.88
C THR A 36 9.15 -6.24 -5.32
N VAL A 37 8.40 -5.13 -5.33
CA VAL A 37 6.98 -5.05 -4.96
C VAL A 37 6.22 -4.38 -6.10
N ASN A 38 5.02 -4.90 -6.40
CA ASN A 38 4.21 -4.48 -7.54
C ASN A 38 2.76 -4.25 -7.11
N ARG A 39 2.06 -3.32 -7.81
CA ARG A 39 0.62 -3.06 -7.60
C ARG A 39 -0.22 -4.33 -7.82
N VAL A 40 0.14 -5.12 -8.82
CA VAL A 40 -0.43 -6.45 -9.06
C VAL A 40 0.66 -7.45 -8.71
N VAL A 41 0.32 -8.46 -7.89
CA VAL A 41 1.30 -9.45 -7.44
C VAL A 41 1.91 -10.18 -8.64
N GLN A 42 3.23 -10.35 -8.60
CA GLN A 42 3.99 -11.08 -9.61
C GLN A 42 4.71 -12.25 -8.96
N GLY A 43 5.04 -13.28 -9.74
CA GLY A 43 5.78 -14.45 -9.26
C GLY A 43 4.97 -15.47 -8.46
N VAL A 44 3.65 -15.28 -8.32
CA VAL A 44 2.77 -16.25 -7.66
C VAL A 44 2.51 -17.43 -8.60
N ARG A 45 2.81 -18.64 -8.14
CA ARG A 45 2.42 -19.90 -8.79
C ARG A 45 1.32 -20.55 -7.96
N LEU A 46 0.20 -20.83 -8.60
CA LEU A 46 -0.90 -21.58 -7.99
C LEU A 46 -0.63 -23.07 -8.18
N HIS A 47 -0.82 -23.85 -7.12
CA HIS A 47 -0.72 -25.30 -7.14
C HIS A 47 -2.10 -25.88 -6.88
N THR A 48 -2.40 -27.04 -7.46
CA THR A 48 -3.65 -27.76 -7.19
C THR A 48 -3.64 -28.29 -5.76
N ALA A 49 -4.78 -28.19 -5.07
CA ALA A 49 -4.94 -28.91 -3.80
C ALA A 49 -4.92 -30.41 -4.11
N SER A 50 -3.95 -31.12 -3.54
CA SER A 50 -3.87 -32.59 -3.54
C SER A 50 -4.99 -33.19 -2.71
#